data_AF-A0A3C1CG90-F1
#
_entry.id   AF-A0A3C1CG90-F1
#
_cell.length_a   1.000
_cell.length_b   1.000
_cell.length_c   1.000
_cell.angle_alpha   90.00
_cell.angle_beta   90.00
_cell.angle_gamma   90.00
#
_symmetry.space_group_name_H-M   'P 1'
#
loop_
_entity.id
_entity.type
_entity.pdbx_description
1 polymer ?
#
loop_
_entity_poly.entity_id
_entity_poly.type
_entity_poly.pdbx_seq_one_letter_code
_entity_poly.pdbx_strand_id
1 'polypeptide(L)'
;VVNKIRGTFKSVAVKAPGFGERRKAMLQDMAILTGGQVVTEEVGLKLENIGLDLLGRARKLVVTKDETTLVEGAGEDSDIKGRINQIKAEIENTDSDYDREKLQERLAKL
;
A
#
# COMPACT_ATOMS: atom_id res chain seq x y z
N VAL A 1 1.88 -20.98 6.62
CA VAL A 1 1.31 -21.97 5.66
C VAL A 1 0.47 -23.04 6.38
N VAL A 2 1.01 -23.73 7.39
CA VAL A 2 0.29 -24.78 8.16
C VAL A 2 -1.09 -24.35 8.65
N ASN A 3 -1.21 -23.16 9.27
CA ASN A 3 -2.50 -22.65 9.77
C ASN A 3 -3.54 -22.38 8.67
N LYS A 4 -3.11 -22.05 7.45
CA LYS A 4 -4.01 -21.89 6.30
C LYS A 4 -4.54 -23.23 5.84
N ILE A 5 -3.66 -24.23 5.73
CA ILE A 5 -4.03 -25.61 5.33
C ILE A 5 -4.98 -26.23 6.35
N ARG A 6 -4.77 -25.97 7.64
CA ARG A 6 -5.63 -26.42 8.74
C ARG A 6 -6.97 -25.66 8.83
N GLY A 7 -7.18 -24.62 8.02
CA GLY A 7 -8.40 -23.80 8.04
C GLY A 7 -8.53 -22.86 9.23
N THR A 8 -7.50 -22.76 10.10
CA THR A 8 -7.50 -21.89 11.29
C THR A 8 -7.47 -20.41 10.90
N PHE A 9 -6.71 -20.06 9.85
CA PHE A 9 -6.60 -18.69 9.36
C PHE A 9 -6.68 -18.64 7.84
N LYS A 10 -7.51 -17.76 7.31
CA LYS A 10 -7.46 -17.38 5.89
C LYS A 10 -6.36 -16.33 5.72
N SER A 11 -5.25 -16.71 5.10
CA SER A 11 -4.12 -15.80 4.90
C SER A 11 -3.46 -15.97 3.53
N VAL A 12 -2.80 -14.90 3.09
CA VAL A 12 -1.93 -14.85 1.92
C VAL A 12 -0.85 -13.82 2.21
N ALA A 13 0.37 -14.09 1.74
CA ALA A 13 1.49 -13.17 1.86
C ALA A 13 2.05 -12.93 0.46
N VAL A 14 2.24 -11.65 0.12
CA VAL A 14 2.83 -11.20 -1.15
C VAL A 14 3.95 -10.23 -0.83
N LYS A 15 4.93 -10.13 -1.74
CA LYS A 15 6.01 -9.15 -1.58
C LYS A 15 5.46 -7.75 -1.82
N ALA A 16 5.95 -6.79 -1.06
CA ALA A 16 5.68 -5.37 -1.33
C ALA A 16 6.18 -5.00 -2.74
N PRO A 17 5.42 -4.19 -3.50
CA PRO A 17 5.80 -3.81 -4.85
C PRO A 17 7.03 -2.89 -4.84
N GLY A 18 7.84 -2.98 -5.89
CA GLY A 18 9.01 -2.10 -6.09
C GLY A 18 10.19 -2.38 -5.15
N PHE A 19 11.13 -1.44 -5.13
CA PHE A 19 12.39 -1.51 -4.38
C PHE A 19 12.79 -0.14 -3.83
N GLY A 20 13.64 -0.12 -2.80
CA GLY A 20 14.15 1.11 -2.17
C GLY A 20 13.04 2.06 -1.70
N GLU A 21 13.26 3.36 -1.91
CA GLU A 21 12.31 4.42 -1.54
C GLU A 21 10.97 4.30 -2.28
N ARG A 22 10.96 3.81 -3.53
CA ARG A 22 9.71 3.57 -4.26
C ARG A 22 8.83 2.53 -3.56
N ARG A 23 9.43 1.50 -2.95
CA ARG A 23 8.68 0.51 -2.17
C ARG A 23 7.99 1.17 -0.97
N LYS A 24 8.70 2.03 -0.24
CA LYS A 24 8.15 2.76 0.92
C LYS A 24 6.98 3.64 0.49
N ALA A 25 7.15 4.39 -0.60
CA ALA A 25 6.10 5.25 -1.15
C ALA A 25 4.86 4.45 -1.58
N MET A 26 5.03 3.32 -2.29
CA MET A 26 3.91 2.46 -2.71
C MET A 26 3.23 1.75 -1.53
N LEU A 27 3.98 1.36 -0.48
CA LEU A 27 3.41 0.84 0.76
C LEU A 27 2.56 1.90 1.45
N GLN A 28 3.02 3.16 1.48
CA GLN A 28 2.27 4.27 2.02
C GLN A 28 0.98 4.53 1.22
N ASP A 29 1.04 4.42 -0.12
CA ASP A 29 -0.14 4.55 -0.99
C ASP A 29 -1.19 3.49 -0.63
N MET A 30 -0.79 2.23 -0.50
CA MET A 30 -1.70 1.14 -0.10
C MET A 30 -2.22 1.32 1.33
N ALA A 31 -1.39 1.82 2.25
CA ALA A 31 -1.78 2.09 3.63
C ALA A 31 -2.89 3.16 3.66
N ILE A 32 -2.70 4.28 2.95
CA ILE A 32 -3.71 5.34 2.81
C ILE A 32 -4.98 4.81 2.15
N LEU A 33 -4.87 4.08 1.04
CA LEU A 33 -6.02 3.51 0.33
C LEU A 33 -6.86 2.58 1.22
N THR A 34 -6.22 1.85 2.13
CA THR A 34 -6.88 0.85 2.97
C THR A 34 -7.17 1.33 4.39
N GLY A 35 -6.73 2.53 4.77
CA GLY A 35 -6.82 3.04 6.15
C GLY A 35 -5.90 2.30 7.13
N GLY A 36 -4.83 1.67 6.64
CA GLY A 36 -3.82 1.00 7.47
C GLY A 36 -2.60 1.88 7.72
N GLN A 37 -1.64 1.35 8.48
CA GLN A 37 -0.36 1.99 8.72
C GLN A 37 0.81 1.08 8.33
N VAL A 38 1.81 1.65 7.63
CA VAL A 38 3.04 0.92 7.30
C VAL A 38 3.85 0.69 8.58
N VAL A 39 4.09 -0.58 8.91
CA VAL A 39 4.90 -0.97 10.06
C VAL A 39 6.37 -0.95 9.63
N THR A 40 7.13 0.02 10.15
CA THR A 40 8.57 0.14 9.93
C THR A 40 9.25 0.53 11.24
N GLU A 41 10.46 -0.01 11.46
CA GLU A 41 11.28 0.33 12.63
C GLU A 41 11.70 1.81 12.61
N GLU A 42 11.77 2.44 11.44
CA GLU A 42 12.11 3.87 11.26
C GLU A 42 11.13 4.79 12.00
N VAL A 43 9.87 4.38 12.17
CA VAL A 43 8.84 5.14 12.93
C VAL A 43 8.61 4.56 14.33
N GLY A 44 9.52 3.71 14.81
CA GLY A 44 9.46 3.11 16.15
C GLY A 44 8.44 1.98 16.31
N LEU A 45 7.81 1.53 15.22
CA LEU A 45 6.85 0.43 15.26
C LEU A 45 7.56 -0.91 15.16
N LYS A 46 7.23 -1.81 16.07
CA LYS A 46 7.64 -3.22 16.03
C LYS A 46 6.45 -4.10 15.75
N LEU A 47 6.65 -5.10 14.89
CA LEU A 47 5.60 -6.04 14.49
C LEU A 47 4.97 -6.79 15.68
N GLU A 48 5.70 -6.97 16.78
CA GLU A 48 5.20 -7.61 18.00
C GLU A 48 4.20 -6.75 18.78
N ASN A 49 4.17 -5.44 18.56
CA ASN A 49 3.37 -4.47 19.32
C ASN A 49 2.20 -3.88 18.51
N ILE A 50 1.91 -4.41 17.31
CA ILE A 50 0.84 -3.87 16.47
C ILE A 50 -0.54 -4.38 16.89
N GLY A 51 -1.52 -3.48 16.89
CA GLY A 51 -2.93 -3.80 17.07
C GLY A 51 -3.69 -3.92 15.75
N LEU A 52 -4.98 -4.28 15.86
CA LEU A 52 -5.88 -4.39 14.71
C LEU A 52 -6.23 -3.05 14.06
N ASP A 53 -6.02 -1.96 14.79
CA ASP A 53 -6.18 -0.57 14.38
C ASP A 53 -5.19 -0.16 13.29
N LEU A 54 -4.01 -0.78 13.23
CA LEU A 54 -3.00 -0.51 12.21
C LEU A 54 -3.24 -1.28 10.90
N LEU A 55 -4.17 -2.24 10.91
CA LEU A 55 -4.44 -3.09 9.75
C LEU A 55 -5.43 -2.43 8.80
N GLY A 56 -4.99 -2.23 7.55
CA GLY A 56 -5.86 -1.74 6.48
C GLY A 56 -6.96 -2.73 6.11
N ARG A 57 -8.07 -2.20 5.58
CA ARG A 57 -9.22 -2.97 5.12
C ARG A 57 -9.53 -2.67 3.66
N ALA A 58 -10.04 -3.69 2.96
CA ALA A 58 -10.55 -3.58 1.60
C ALA A 58 -11.72 -4.55 1.43
N ARG A 59 -12.67 -4.22 0.56
CA ARG A 59 -13.82 -5.10 0.28
C ARG A 59 -13.39 -6.43 -0.33
N LYS A 60 -12.40 -6.41 -1.23
CA LYS A 60 -11.93 -7.61 -1.91
C LYS A 60 -10.44 -7.51 -2.23
N LEU A 61 -9.73 -8.59 -1.93
CA LEU A 61 -8.34 -8.82 -2.33
C LEU A 61 -8.29 -10.01 -3.30
N VAL A 62 -7.70 -9.80 -4.48
CA VAL A 62 -7.46 -10.85 -5.46
C VAL A 62 -5.96 -11.01 -5.61
N VAL A 63 -5.45 -12.22 -5.36
CA VAL A 63 -4.03 -12.55 -5.51
C VAL A 63 -3.90 -13.66 -6.52
N THR A 64 -3.17 -13.40 -7.60
CA THR A 64 -2.80 -14.39 -8.61
C THR A 64 -1.33 -14.77 -8.43
N LYS A 65 -0.78 -15.55 -9.37
CA LYS A 65 0.64 -15.89 -9.37
C LYS A 65 1.52 -14.64 -9.52
N ASP A 66 1.07 -13.69 -10.32
CA ASP A 66 1.91 -12.58 -10.79
C ASP A 66 1.40 -11.21 -10.29
N GLU A 67 0.13 -11.11 -9.87
CA GLU A 67 -0.52 -9.84 -9.55
C GLU A 67 -1.30 -9.87 -8.24
N THR A 68 -1.46 -8.69 -7.64
CA THR A 68 -2.32 -8.47 -6.48
C THR A 68 -3.18 -7.24 -6.73
N THR A 69 -4.49 -7.40 -6.60
CA THR A 69 -5.48 -6.35 -6.81
C THR A 69 -6.24 -6.09 -5.50
N LEU A 70 -6.22 -4.83 -5.07
CA LEU A 70 -7.01 -4.32 -3.96
C LEU A 70 -8.23 -3.61 -4.53
N VAL A 71 -9.43 -4.02 -4.12
CA VAL A 71 -10.68 -3.44 -4.60
C VAL A 71 -11.44 -2.81 -3.43
N GLU A 72 -11.77 -1.54 -3.59
CA GLU A 72 -12.49 -0.71 -2.61
C GLU A 72 -11.83 -0.77 -1.22
N GLY A 73 -10.69 -0.09 -1.09
CA GLY A 73 -10.03 0.15 0.19
C GLY A 73 -10.89 1.02 1.11
N ALA A 74 -10.77 0.82 2.42
CA ALA A 74 -11.56 1.50 3.43
C ALA A 74 -10.87 2.76 4.02
N GLY A 75 -9.93 3.35 3.28
CA GLY A 75 -9.28 4.60 3.67
C GLY A 75 -10.23 5.79 3.61
N GLU A 76 -9.90 6.87 4.33
CA GLU A 76 -10.67 8.10 4.29
C GLU A 76 -10.48 8.84 2.96
N ASP A 77 -11.58 9.30 2.35
CA ASP A 77 -11.57 10.06 1.09
C ASP A 77 -10.67 11.29 1.15
N SER A 78 -10.58 11.95 2.31
CA SER A 78 -9.70 13.10 2.56
C SER A 78 -8.23 12.73 2.41
N ASP A 79 -7.82 11.61 3.01
CA ASP A 79 -6.44 11.14 2.98
C ASP A 79 -6.04 10.69 1.59
N ILE A 80 -6.94 9.97 0.90
CA ILE A 80 -6.74 9.54 -0.48
C ILE A 80 -6.58 10.76 -1.40
N LYS A 81 -7.47 11.76 -1.29
CA LYS A 81 -7.35 13.02 -2.06
C LYS A 81 -6.08 13.77 -1.73
N GLY A 82 -5.70 13.84 -0.45
CA GLY A 82 -4.43 14.42 -0.01
C GLY A 82 -3.24 13.75 -0.67
N ARG A 83 -3.25 12.41 -0.72
CA ARG A 83 -2.19 11.62 -1.36
C ARG A 83 -2.12 11.82 -2.87
N ILE A 84 -3.28 11.84 -3.54
CA ILE A 84 -3.40 12.16 -4.97
C ILE A 84 -2.78 13.53 -5.27
N ASN A 85 -3.08 14.54 -4.46
CA ASN A 85 -2.55 15.90 -4.65
C ASN A 85 -1.04 15.96 -4.42
N GLN A 86 -0.50 15.25 -3.43
CA GLN A 86 0.95 15.13 -3.23
C GLN A 86 1.65 14.56 -4.48
N ILE A 87 1.14 13.46 -5.02
CA ILE A 87 1.74 12.81 -6.20
C ILE A 87 1.62 13.72 -7.43
N LYS A 88 0.51 14.44 -7.61
CA LYS A 88 0.37 15.44 -8.69
C LYS A 88 1.40 16.55 -8.59
N ALA A 89 1.64 17.08 -7.39
CA ALA A 89 2.66 18.09 -7.18
C ALA A 89 4.09 17.52 -7.44
N GLU A 90 4.36 16.27 -7.05
CA GLU A 90 5.63 15.59 -7.37
C GLU A 90 5.83 15.45 -8.90
N ILE A 91 4.75 15.19 -9.65
CA ILE A 91 4.76 15.08 -11.12
C ILE A 91 5.10 16.43 -11.78
N GLU A 92 4.54 17.52 -11.27
CA GLU A 92 4.77 18.87 -11.81
C GLU A 92 6.20 19.37 -11.53
N ASN A 93 6.78 18.95 -10.40
CA ASN A 93 8.11 19.38 -9.98
C ASN A 93 9.26 18.51 -10.50
N THR A 94 8.97 17.42 -11.23
CA THR A 94 10.01 16.56 -11.80
C THR A 94 10.30 16.90 -13.26
N ASP A 95 11.59 17.06 -13.56
CA ASP A 95 12.14 17.23 -14.90
C ASP A 95 12.53 15.89 -15.56
N SER A 96 12.36 14.78 -14.84
CA SER A 96 12.69 13.42 -15.29
C SER A 96 11.45 12.73 -15.85
N ASP A 97 11.46 12.42 -17.14
CA ASP A 97 10.36 11.68 -17.80
C ASP A 97 10.16 10.30 -17.17
N TYR A 98 11.25 9.64 -16.74
CA TYR A 98 11.19 8.37 -16.03
C TYR A 98 10.42 8.51 -14.71
N ASP A 99 10.76 9.51 -13.89
CA ASP A 99 10.09 9.70 -12.60
C ASP A 99 8.63 10.12 -12.79
N ARG A 100 8.36 10.94 -13.81
CA ARG A 100 7.00 11.31 -14.19
C ARG A 100 6.14 10.11 -14.54
N GLU A 101 6.63 9.22 -15.41
CA GLU A 101 5.93 7.97 -15.77
C GLU A 101 5.65 7.13 -14.52
N LYS A 102 6.64 7.02 -13.62
CA LYS A 102 6.54 6.22 -12.41
C LYS A 102 5.62 6.80 -11.34
N LEU A 103 5.48 8.12 -11.28
CA LEU A 103 4.49 8.79 -10.43
C LEU A 103 3.08 8.67 -11.02
N GLN A 104 2.93 8.76 -12.35
CA GLN A 104 1.66 8.52 -13.02
C GLN A 104 1.14 7.09 -12.79
N GLU A 105 2.01 6.09 -12.82
CA GLU A 105 1.66 4.70 -12.46
C GLU A 105 1.11 4.59 -11.03
N ARG A 106 1.65 5.36 -10.07
CA ARG A 106 1.16 5.38 -8.68
C ARG A 106 -0.18 6.08 -8.59
N LEU A 107 -0.31 7.23 -9.24
CA LEU A 107 -1.53 8.01 -9.31
C LEU A 107 -2.69 7.18 -9.88
N ALA A 108 -2.44 6.39 -10.92
CA ALA A 108 -3.46 5.53 -11.55
C ALA A 108 -3.89 4.33 -10.69
N LYS A 109 -3.13 3.99 -9.64
CA LYS A 109 -3.41 2.86 -8.74
C LYS A 109 -4.17 3.27 -7.46
N LEU A 110 -4.24 4.57 -7.18
CA LEU A 110 -5.00 5.17 -6.08
C LEU A 110 -6.39 5.59 -6.58
#